data_AF-A0A6C0CC50-F1
#
_entry.id   AF-A0A6C0CC50-F1
#
_cell.length_a   1.000
_cell.length_b   1.000
_cell.length_c   1.000
_cell.angle_alpha   90.00
_cell.angle_beta   90.00
_cell.angle_gamma   90.00
#
_symmetry.space_group_name_H-M   'P 1'
#
loop_
_entity.id
_entity.type
_entity.pdbx_description
1 polymer ?
#
loop_
_entity_poly.entity_id
_entity_poly.type
_entity_poly.pdbx_seq_one_letter_code
_entity_poly.pdbx_strand_id
1 'polypeptide(L)'
;MARKKKIYCNKDLLQEVCDRDKCIIDFDKIEKYNRNIKFNFICNCGIEYSKTFRLLYDIGAFCKICTENKSQEKRKQTCIERYGVEYSFQSQEIKEKTKLVFLDKYGVEYPSQLQEIKDKKKQTLLDRYGVEYILQSQVFKDKIKQTCLDRYGVENISQSQAFKENYKQTCLDRYGVEYPLQLQEFKDKSKQTCLDRYGVEYPSQSQEVRDKSKQTCLDKYGVENPQQLQEVRDKSKQTCLDKYGVENPQQLQEVRDKFKQTCFNNYGVENPLQSQEVRDKSKQTCFERYGVEHPQQSQEVRNKFKQTCFNNYGVKYPLQSQEVRDKSKQTCFERYGVEYPMQNAEFFEKQLQNSYKLKEFNFPCGKTILVQGYEPFLLKSLVEEGYTHEDIITKRADVPEIWYDEDNKKHRYYCDAYIPKINTIYEVKSTWTYEIAKEKNLLKNKACIDAGYLYVLCVYNNKGILEEQNIKIDTHRYT
;
A
#
# COMPACT_ATOMS: atom_id res chain seq x y z
N MET A 1 84.08 -1.90 -10.58
CA MET A 1 83.03 -1.12 -11.29
C MET A 1 83.26 -1.23 -12.80
N ALA A 2 82.50 -2.07 -13.51
CA ALA A 2 82.59 -2.13 -14.97
C ALA A 2 82.04 -0.83 -15.59
N ARG A 3 82.85 -0.11 -16.38
CA ARG A 3 82.40 1.04 -17.17
C ARG A 3 81.27 0.57 -18.09
N LYS A 4 80.04 1.08 -17.91
CA LYS A 4 78.93 0.86 -18.86
C LYS A 4 79.41 1.20 -20.27
N LYS A 5 79.29 0.27 -21.22
CA LYS A 5 79.57 0.49 -22.65
C LYS A 5 78.92 1.81 -23.07
N LYS A 6 79.67 2.71 -23.72
CA LYS A 6 79.08 3.91 -24.34
C LYS A 6 78.23 3.44 -25.52
N ILE A 7 76.91 3.41 -25.33
CA ILE A 7 75.95 3.05 -26.37
C ILE A 7 75.73 4.30 -27.23
N TYR A 8 76.06 4.20 -28.52
CA TYR A 8 75.81 5.25 -29.50
C TYR A 8 74.54 4.90 -30.29
N CYS A 9 73.70 5.88 -30.55
CA CYS A 9 72.51 5.69 -31.37
C CYS A 9 72.95 5.38 -32.82
N ASN A 10 72.63 4.19 -33.32
CA ASN A 10 72.83 3.79 -34.70
C ASN A 10 71.56 3.08 -35.22
N LYS A 11 71.49 2.87 -36.54
CA LYS A 11 70.34 2.26 -37.20
C LYS A 11 70.08 0.83 -36.69
N ASP A 12 71.14 0.05 -36.47
CA ASP A 12 71.05 -1.34 -36.02
C ASP A 12 70.40 -1.46 -34.64
N LEU A 13 70.77 -0.61 -33.67
CA LEU A 13 70.15 -0.58 -32.34
C LEU A 13 68.68 -0.14 -32.37
N LEU A 14 68.31 0.73 -33.31
CA LEU A 14 66.90 1.11 -33.49
C LEU A 14 66.11 -0.04 -34.13
N GLN A 15 66.72 -0.81 -35.05
CA GLN A 15 66.11 -2.02 -35.60
C GLN A 15 65.91 -3.08 -34.51
N GLU A 16 66.90 -3.30 -33.65
CA GLU A 16 66.77 -4.20 -32.49
C GLU A 16 65.60 -3.80 -31.57
N VAL A 17 65.40 -2.49 -31.35
CA VAL A 17 64.25 -1.98 -30.58
C VAL A 17 62.93 -2.22 -31.32
N CYS A 18 62.91 -2.04 -32.64
CA CYS A 18 61.73 -2.36 -33.47
C CYS A 18 61.35 -3.84 -33.36
N ASP A 19 62.34 -4.73 -33.42
CA ASP A 19 62.13 -6.16 -33.35
C ASP A 19 61.71 -6.61 -31.95
N ARG A 20 62.36 -6.09 -30.90
CA ARG A 20 62.04 -6.37 -29.49
C ARG A 20 60.63 -5.93 -29.13
N ASP A 21 60.25 -4.72 -29.54
CA ASP A 21 59.02 -4.07 -29.09
C ASP A 21 57.86 -4.19 -30.10
N LYS A 22 58.12 -4.78 -31.27
CA LYS A 22 57.19 -4.91 -32.41
C LYS A 22 56.60 -3.56 -32.82
N CYS A 23 57.47 -2.54 -32.94
CA CYS A 23 57.09 -1.20 -33.38
C CYS A 23 57.64 -0.91 -34.78
N ILE A 24 57.06 0.08 -35.47
CA ILE A 24 57.49 0.48 -36.82
C ILE A 24 58.12 1.87 -36.74
N ILE A 25 59.36 2.00 -37.18
CA ILE A 25 60.04 3.28 -37.34
C ILE A 25 60.28 3.51 -38.83
N ASP A 26 59.91 4.70 -39.30
CA ASP A 26 60.22 5.15 -40.65
C ASP A 26 61.67 5.67 -40.68
N PHE A 27 62.58 4.82 -41.13
CA PHE A 27 64.02 5.13 -41.14
C PHE A 27 64.41 6.17 -42.19
N ASP A 28 63.61 6.36 -43.24
CA ASP A 28 63.89 7.30 -44.33
C ASP A 28 63.69 8.76 -43.88
N LYS A 29 62.91 8.96 -42.81
CA LYS A 29 62.68 10.27 -42.18
C LYS A 29 63.74 10.66 -41.12
N ILE A 30 64.80 9.87 -40.94
CA ILE A 30 65.83 10.12 -39.92
C ILE A 30 67.07 10.76 -40.55
N GLU A 31 67.25 12.07 -40.37
CA GLU A 31 68.41 12.79 -40.91
C GLU A 31 69.71 12.54 -40.14
N LYS A 32 69.64 12.35 -38.81
CA LYS A 32 70.81 12.16 -37.93
C LYS A 32 70.48 11.25 -36.75
N TYR A 33 71.39 10.33 -36.44
CA TYR A 33 71.28 9.46 -35.27
C TYR A 33 71.96 10.09 -34.05
N ASN A 34 71.16 10.60 -33.11
CA ASN A 34 71.64 11.18 -31.86
C ASN A 34 70.78 10.73 -30.68
N ARG A 35 71.42 10.47 -29.53
CA ARG A 35 70.79 10.08 -28.27
C ARG A 35 69.68 11.02 -27.78
N ASN A 36 69.74 12.31 -28.14
CA ASN A 36 68.82 13.34 -27.71
C ASN A 36 67.69 13.63 -28.72
N ILE A 37 67.73 13.02 -29.91
CA ILE A 37 66.68 13.19 -30.92
C ILE A 37 65.48 12.31 -30.54
N LYS A 38 64.28 12.84 -30.79
CA LYS A 38 63.04 12.07 -30.69
C LYS A 38 62.81 11.33 -32.00
N PHE A 39 62.53 10.05 -31.90
CA PHE A 39 62.17 9.21 -33.03
C PHE A 39 60.67 9.00 -32.99
N ASN A 40 60.02 9.23 -34.14
CA ASN A 40 58.62 8.91 -34.35
C ASN A 40 58.52 7.42 -34.68
N PHE A 41 57.59 6.73 -34.04
CA PHE A 41 57.36 5.31 -34.24
C PHE A 41 55.87 5.00 -34.10
N ILE A 42 55.42 3.96 -34.80
CA ILE A 42 54.10 3.38 -34.62
C ILE A 42 54.25 2.26 -33.59
N CYS A 43 53.59 2.42 -32.44
CA CYS A 43 53.56 1.41 -31.40
C CYS A 43 52.86 0.13 -31.90
N ASN A 44 53.11 -1.01 -31.28
CA ASN A 44 52.42 -2.27 -31.58
C ASN A 44 50.87 -2.22 -31.51
N CYS A 45 50.31 -1.21 -30.86
CA CYS A 45 48.86 -0.94 -30.82
C CYS A 45 48.36 -0.06 -31.99
N GLY A 46 49.23 0.33 -32.92
CA GLY A 46 48.90 1.17 -34.07
C GLY A 46 48.95 2.69 -33.80
N ILE A 47 49.23 3.12 -32.57
CA ILE A 47 49.30 4.55 -32.22
C ILE A 47 50.68 5.11 -32.55
N GLU A 48 50.72 6.21 -33.32
CA GLU A 48 51.92 7.01 -33.54
C GLU A 48 52.36 7.74 -32.25
N TYR A 49 53.65 7.64 -31.93
CA TYR A 49 54.21 8.29 -30.76
C TYR A 49 55.68 8.67 -31.00
N SER A 50 56.22 9.54 -30.13
CA SER A 50 57.61 9.96 -30.21
C SER A 50 58.33 9.83 -28.87
N LYS A 51 59.53 9.25 -28.88
CA LYS A 51 60.39 9.11 -27.70
C LYS A 51 61.83 9.38 -28.08
N THR A 52 62.62 9.85 -27.12
CA THR A 52 64.07 9.94 -27.30
C THR A 52 64.69 8.55 -27.35
N PHE A 53 65.82 8.40 -28.03
CA PHE A 53 66.52 7.11 -28.11
C PHE A 53 66.74 6.45 -26.75
N ARG A 54 67.11 7.23 -25.73
CA ARG A 54 67.28 6.71 -24.36
C ARG A 54 66.01 6.05 -23.82
N LEU A 55 64.85 6.67 -24.02
CA LEU A 55 63.58 6.13 -23.55
C LEU A 55 63.12 4.92 -24.37
N LEU A 56 63.40 4.91 -25.68
CA LEU A 56 63.16 3.74 -26.54
C LEU A 56 64.00 2.54 -26.10
N TYR A 57 65.28 2.77 -25.78
CA TYR A 57 66.19 1.72 -25.37
C TYR A 57 65.86 1.18 -23.96
N ASP A 58 65.71 2.07 -22.96
CA ASP A 58 65.55 1.71 -21.54
C ASP A 58 64.13 1.22 -21.18
N ILE A 59 63.09 1.86 -21.72
CA ILE A 59 61.68 1.64 -21.34
C ILE A 59 60.92 0.88 -22.44
N GLY A 60 61.28 1.12 -23.70
CA GLY A 60 60.67 0.49 -24.86
C GLY A 60 59.88 1.44 -25.77
N ALA A 61 59.76 1.04 -27.04
CA ALA A 61 59.01 1.70 -28.10
C ALA A 61 57.50 1.43 -28.00
N PHE A 62 56.93 1.86 -26.87
CA PHE A 62 55.51 1.79 -26.58
C PHE A 62 54.89 3.19 -26.44
N CYS A 63 53.65 3.38 -26.86
CA CYS A 63 52.90 4.60 -26.60
C CYS A 63 52.67 4.78 -25.08
N LYS A 64 52.12 5.93 -24.66
CA LYS A 64 51.85 6.22 -23.25
C LYS A 64 50.97 5.15 -22.59
N ILE A 65 49.92 4.69 -23.28
CA ILE A 65 48.96 3.69 -22.78
C ILE A 65 49.63 2.33 -22.60
N CYS A 66 50.32 1.83 -23.63
CA CYS A 66 51.00 0.53 -23.58
C CYS A 66 52.15 0.52 -22.55
N THR A 67 52.83 1.66 -22.35
CA THR A 67 53.85 1.81 -21.30
C THR A 67 53.22 1.68 -19.91
N GLU A 68 52.08 2.34 -19.68
CA GLU A 68 51.36 2.26 -18.40
C GLU A 68 50.86 0.83 -18.14
N ASN A 69 50.24 0.18 -19.12
CA ASN A 69 49.72 -1.19 -18.99
C ASN A 69 50.84 -2.17 -18.60
N LYS A 70 51.98 -2.13 -19.28
CA LYS A 70 53.15 -2.96 -18.93
C LYS A 70 53.70 -2.65 -17.54
N SER A 71 53.67 -1.37 -17.13
CA SER A 71 54.07 -1.01 -15.77
C SER A 71 53.11 -1.59 -14.72
N GLN A 72 51.80 -1.61 -15.00
CA GLN A 72 50.81 -2.20 -14.10
C GLN A 72 50.97 -3.72 -14.02
N GLU A 73 51.19 -4.40 -15.16
CA GLU A 73 51.48 -5.84 -15.21
C GLU A 73 52.72 -6.20 -14.38
N LYS A 74 53.82 -5.45 -14.54
CA LYS A 74 55.03 -5.65 -13.72
C LYS A 74 54.75 -5.46 -12.23
N ARG A 75 53.97 -4.43 -11.85
CA ARG A 75 53.58 -4.21 -10.44
C ARG A 75 52.75 -5.37 -9.90
N LYS A 76 51.76 -5.86 -10.67
CA LYS A 76 50.95 -7.02 -10.30
C LYS A 76 51.82 -8.25 -10.10
N GLN A 77 52.73 -8.52 -11.04
CA GLN A 77 53.64 -9.66 -10.97
C GLN A 77 54.53 -9.60 -9.73
N THR A 78 55.13 -8.44 -9.44
CA THR A 78 55.92 -8.24 -8.22
C THR A 78 55.07 -8.38 -6.95
N CYS A 79 53.80 -7.94 -6.96
CA CYS A 79 52.89 -8.14 -5.84
C CYS A 79 52.53 -9.63 -5.63
N ILE A 80 52.32 -10.39 -6.71
CA ILE A 80 52.08 -11.83 -6.66
C ILE A 80 53.32 -12.53 -6.09
N GLU A 81 54.51 -12.21 -6.59
CA GLU A 81 55.77 -12.81 -6.13
C GLU A 81 56.06 -12.53 -4.64
N ARG A 82 55.74 -11.32 -4.16
CA ARG A 82 56.05 -10.91 -2.78
C ARG A 82 54.96 -11.23 -1.76
N TYR A 83 53.70 -11.23 -2.18
CA TYR A 83 52.55 -11.27 -1.28
C TYR A 83 51.47 -12.30 -1.67
N GLY A 84 51.67 -13.05 -2.77
CA GLY A 84 50.72 -14.05 -3.26
C GLY A 84 49.42 -13.49 -3.83
N VAL A 85 49.31 -12.17 -3.98
CA VAL A 85 48.10 -11.46 -4.42
C VAL A 85 48.41 -10.41 -5.48
N GLU A 86 47.47 -10.13 -6.38
CA GLU A 86 47.67 -9.15 -7.47
C GLU A 86 47.95 -7.73 -6.96
N TYR A 87 47.39 -7.38 -5.80
CA TYR A 87 47.56 -6.06 -5.19
C TYR A 87 47.90 -6.20 -3.71
N SER A 88 48.87 -5.41 -3.24
CA SER A 88 49.36 -5.44 -1.85
C SER A 88 48.23 -5.36 -0.81
N PHE A 89 47.24 -4.51 -1.01
CA PHE A 89 46.10 -4.36 -0.09
C PHE A 89 45.08 -5.50 -0.13
N GLN A 90 45.25 -6.53 -0.97
CA GLN A 90 44.48 -7.77 -0.85
C GLN A 90 45.06 -8.69 0.22
N SER A 91 46.37 -8.58 0.53
CA SER A 91 47.01 -9.35 1.59
C SER A 91 46.50 -8.90 2.96
N GLN A 92 46.02 -9.86 3.74
CA GLN A 92 45.49 -9.61 5.08
C GLN A 92 46.59 -9.09 6.03
N GLU A 93 47.81 -9.60 5.91
CA GLU A 93 48.97 -9.17 6.69
C GLU A 93 49.27 -7.67 6.49
N ILE A 94 49.20 -7.20 5.24
CA ILE A 94 49.45 -5.78 4.91
C ILE A 94 48.33 -4.90 5.47
N LYS A 95 47.07 -5.36 5.42
CA LYS A 95 45.94 -4.64 6.03
C LYS A 95 46.13 -4.50 7.54
N GLU A 96 46.50 -5.58 8.22
CA GLU A 96 46.71 -5.59 9.67
C GLU A 96 47.88 -4.72 10.10
N LYS A 97 49.02 -4.80 9.41
CA LYS A 97 50.16 -3.89 9.64
C LYS A 97 49.75 -2.43 9.47
N THR A 98 48.97 -2.12 8.44
CA THR A 98 48.47 -0.76 8.19
C THR A 98 47.55 -0.28 9.31
N LYS A 99 46.62 -1.14 9.78
CA LYS A 99 45.73 -0.84 10.91
C LYS A 99 46.52 -0.56 12.19
N LEU A 100 47.50 -1.39 12.51
CA LEU A 100 48.33 -1.22 13.71
C LEU A 100 49.10 0.11 13.68
N VAL A 101 49.66 0.47 12.52
CA VAL A 101 50.34 1.77 12.35
C VAL A 101 49.38 2.94 12.54
N PHE A 102 48.14 2.84 12.06
CA PHE A 102 47.15 3.90 12.26
C PHE A 102 46.64 3.97 13.70
N LEU A 103 46.48 2.83 14.37
CA LEU A 103 46.16 2.78 15.80
C LEU A 103 47.26 3.42 16.64
N ASP A 104 48.52 3.08 16.38
CA ASP A 104 49.69 3.66 17.07
C ASP A 104 49.77 5.18 16.87
N LYS A 105 49.60 5.64 15.62
CA LYS A 105 49.79 7.06 15.28
C LYS A 105 48.59 7.95 15.59
N TYR A 106 47.37 7.42 15.48
CA TYR A 106 46.13 8.21 15.49
C TYR A 106 45.07 7.69 16.47
N GLY A 107 45.30 6.58 17.16
CA GLY A 107 44.33 5.97 18.09
C GLY A 107 43.09 5.38 17.42
N VAL A 108 43.04 5.32 16.09
CA VAL A 108 41.90 4.83 15.30
C VAL A 108 42.38 3.88 14.21
N GLU A 109 41.54 2.90 13.82
CA GLU A 109 41.91 1.94 12.77
C GLU A 109 42.14 2.62 11.42
N TYR A 110 41.45 3.73 11.18
CA TYR A 110 41.56 4.49 9.94
C TYR A 110 41.52 5.99 10.20
N PRO A 111 42.43 6.80 9.64
CA PRO A 111 42.42 8.25 9.80
C PRO A 111 41.10 8.93 9.39
N SER A 112 40.33 8.33 8.49
CA SER A 112 39.01 8.82 8.09
C SER A 112 37.95 8.79 9.20
N GLN A 113 38.21 8.08 10.30
CA GLN A 113 37.33 8.03 11.47
C GLN A 113 37.48 9.27 12.36
N LEU A 114 38.65 9.93 12.32
CA LEU A 114 38.94 11.14 13.08
C LEU A 114 37.93 12.25 12.75
N GLN A 115 37.41 12.90 13.78
CA GLN A 115 36.40 13.94 13.62
C GLN A 115 36.94 15.14 12.83
N GLU A 116 38.18 15.55 13.10
CA GLU A 116 38.86 16.60 12.34
C GLU A 116 38.89 16.33 10.83
N ILE A 117 39.16 15.08 10.42
CA ILE A 117 39.17 14.68 9.00
C ILE A 117 37.76 14.70 8.40
N LYS A 118 36.74 14.33 9.18
CA LYS A 118 35.33 14.42 8.75
C LYS A 118 34.91 15.87 8.57
N ASP A 119 35.26 16.75 9.51
CA ASP A 119 34.90 18.17 9.48
C ASP A 119 35.62 18.89 8.33
N LYS A 120 36.91 18.61 8.12
CA LYS A 120 37.67 19.14 6.98
C LYS A 120 37.08 18.71 5.63
N LYS A 121 36.57 17.47 5.52
CA LYS A 121 35.86 17.00 4.32
C LYS A 121 34.56 17.76 4.11
N LYS A 122 33.76 17.96 5.17
CA LYS A 122 32.52 18.76 5.10
C LYS A 122 32.80 20.18 4.67
N GLN A 123 33.80 20.83 5.28
CA GLN A 123 34.19 22.20 4.95
C GLN A 123 34.62 22.31 3.49
N THR A 124 35.44 21.38 3.01
CA THR A 124 35.88 21.37 1.60
C THR A 124 34.70 21.23 0.62
N LEU A 125 33.66 20.47 0.99
CA LEU A 125 32.45 20.31 0.17
C LEU A 125 31.56 21.55 0.23
N LEU A 126 31.43 22.17 1.40
CA LEU A 126 30.75 23.45 1.57
C LEU A 126 31.42 24.55 0.74
N ASP A 127 32.74 24.69 0.82
CA ASP A 127 33.49 25.73 0.11
C ASP A 127 33.38 25.59 -1.41
N ARG A 128 33.38 24.35 -1.92
CA ARG A 128 33.37 24.08 -3.37
C ARG A 128 31.98 23.97 -3.97
N TYR A 129 31.00 23.49 -3.21
CA TYR A 129 29.71 23.07 -3.74
C TYR A 129 28.51 23.55 -2.91
N GLY A 130 28.74 24.29 -1.81
CA GLY A 130 27.68 24.82 -0.94
C GLY A 130 26.89 23.74 -0.18
N VAL A 131 27.37 22.50 -0.15
CA VAL A 131 26.68 21.37 0.50
C VAL A 131 27.64 20.60 1.39
N GLU A 132 27.16 20.10 2.53
CA GLU A 132 27.98 19.28 3.42
C GLU A 132 28.31 17.91 2.82
N TYR A 133 27.44 17.40 1.95
CA TYR A 133 27.57 16.11 1.31
C TYR A 133 27.30 16.22 -0.19
N ILE A 134 28.18 15.61 -1.00
CA ILE A 134 28.11 15.73 -2.46
C ILE A 134 26.76 15.32 -3.06
N LEU A 135 26.11 14.30 -2.46
CA LEU A 135 24.82 13.79 -2.90
C LEU A 135 23.64 14.70 -2.50
N GLN A 136 23.85 15.76 -1.72
CA GLN A 136 22.82 16.79 -1.50
C GLN A 136 22.71 17.73 -2.71
N SER A 137 23.80 17.91 -3.46
CA SER A 137 23.81 18.75 -4.66
C SER A 137 22.97 18.13 -5.77
N GLN A 138 21.98 18.89 -6.24
CA GLN A 138 21.08 18.43 -7.30
C GLN A 138 21.86 18.18 -8.61
N VAL A 139 22.85 19.02 -8.92
CA VAL A 139 23.72 18.88 -10.10
C VAL A 139 24.42 17.51 -10.13
N PHE A 140 24.89 17.02 -8.97
CA PHE A 140 25.51 15.70 -8.89
C PHE A 140 24.49 14.57 -8.95
N LYS A 141 23.31 14.73 -8.34
CA LYS A 141 22.23 13.74 -8.49
C LYS A 141 21.83 13.57 -9.95
N ASP A 142 21.70 14.67 -10.69
CA ASP A 142 21.30 14.66 -12.09
C ASP A 142 22.39 14.05 -12.97
N LYS A 143 23.68 14.34 -12.71
CA LYS A 143 24.80 13.65 -13.39
C LYS A 143 24.81 12.15 -13.15
N ILE A 144 24.53 11.70 -11.92
CA ILE A 144 24.45 10.27 -11.59
C ILE A 144 23.28 9.63 -12.36
N LYS A 145 22.10 10.26 -12.34
CA LYS A 145 20.93 9.79 -13.10
C LYS A 145 21.23 9.69 -14.59
N GLN A 146 21.83 10.73 -15.17
CA GLN A 146 22.20 10.74 -16.59
C GLN A 146 23.18 9.62 -16.92
N THR A 147 24.22 9.43 -16.10
CA THR A 147 25.18 8.33 -16.31
C THR A 147 24.51 6.96 -16.24
N CYS A 148 23.54 6.77 -15.34
CA CYS A 148 22.77 5.53 -15.26
C CYS A 148 21.86 5.34 -16.48
N LEU A 149 21.21 6.40 -16.96
CA LEU A 149 20.39 6.38 -18.18
C LEU A 149 21.24 6.02 -19.40
N ASP A 150 22.39 6.68 -19.58
CA ASP A 150 23.28 6.48 -20.73
C ASP A 150 23.84 5.04 -20.79
N ARG A 151 24.13 4.43 -19.64
CA ARG A 151 24.76 3.10 -19.56
C ARG A 151 23.77 1.95 -19.44
N TYR A 152 22.63 2.17 -18.78
CA TYR A 152 21.72 1.09 -18.36
C TYR A 152 20.25 1.36 -18.74
N GLY A 153 19.93 2.50 -19.35
CA GLY A 153 18.56 2.87 -19.75
C GLY A 153 17.60 3.13 -18.60
N VAL A 154 18.10 3.24 -17.35
CA VAL A 154 17.30 3.43 -16.14
C VAL A 154 17.91 4.52 -15.26
N GLU A 155 17.09 5.26 -14.51
CA GLU A 155 17.58 6.34 -13.64
C GLU A 155 18.44 5.84 -12.47
N ASN A 156 18.21 4.60 -12.04
CA ASN A 156 18.97 3.96 -10.98
C ASN A 156 19.34 2.54 -11.40
N ILE A 157 20.61 2.17 -11.23
CA ILE A 157 21.11 0.84 -11.58
C ILE A 157 20.33 -0.30 -10.90
N SER A 158 19.80 -0.08 -9.69
CA SER A 158 18.98 -1.10 -9.00
C SER A 158 17.64 -1.39 -9.68
N GLN A 159 17.18 -0.51 -10.57
CA GLN A 159 15.98 -0.71 -11.38
C GLN A 159 16.25 -1.60 -12.59
N SER A 160 17.50 -1.65 -13.06
CA SER A 160 17.93 -2.45 -14.21
C SER A 160 17.65 -3.93 -13.96
N GLN A 161 17.02 -4.57 -14.93
CA GLN A 161 16.68 -5.99 -14.85
C GLN A 161 17.93 -6.86 -14.76
N ALA A 162 18.97 -6.56 -15.56
CA ALA A 162 20.25 -7.24 -15.51
C ALA A 162 20.92 -7.15 -14.13
N PHE A 163 20.81 -6.01 -13.45
CA PHE A 163 21.33 -5.88 -12.08
C PHE A 163 20.56 -6.75 -11.09
N LYS A 164 19.22 -6.76 -11.17
CA LYS A 164 18.37 -7.58 -10.29
C LYS A 164 18.66 -9.07 -10.47
N GLU A 165 18.81 -9.53 -11.70
CA GLU A 165 19.14 -10.93 -12.02
C GLU A 165 20.53 -11.31 -11.54
N ASN A 166 21.54 -10.47 -11.80
CA ASN A 166 22.90 -10.70 -11.30
C ASN A 166 22.96 -10.73 -9.77
N TYR A 167 22.21 -9.86 -9.10
CA TYR A 167 22.11 -9.86 -7.64
C TYR A 167 21.50 -11.18 -7.13
N LYS A 168 20.37 -11.60 -7.70
CA LYS A 168 19.72 -12.88 -7.37
C LYS A 168 20.67 -14.05 -7.58
N GLN A 169 21.35 -14.10 -8.73
CA GLN A 169 22.31 -15.17 -9.04
C GLN A 169 23.45 -15.20 -8.04
N THR A 170 24.04 -14.03 -7.71
CA THR A 170 25.11 -13.94 -6.71
C THR A 170 24.64 -14.43 -5.33
N CYS A 171 23.39 -14.13 -4.96
CA CYS A 171 22.80 -14.60 -3.71
C CYS A 171 22.54 -16.11 -3.73
N LEU A 172 22.06 -16.66 -4.84
CA LEU A 172 21.89 -18.10 -5.02
C LEU A 172 23.24 -18.83 -4.95
N ASP A 173 24.27 -18.34 -5.62
CA ASP A 173 25.60 -18.94 -5.63
C ASP A 173 26.26 -18.94 -4.24
N ARG A 174 26.04 -17.89 -3.44
CA ARG A 174 26.66 -17.74 -2.11
C ARG A 174 25.86 -18.32 -0.97
N TYR A 175 24.54 -18.26 -1.06
CA TYR A 175 23.63 -18.50 0.07
C TYR A 175 22.53 -19.52 -0.24
N GLY A 176 22.41 -19.98 -1.49
CA GLY A 176 21.35 -20.91 -1.93
C GLY A 176 19.94 -20.29 -1.94
N VAL A 177 19.81 -18.98 -1.74
CA VAL A 177 18.53 -18.26 -1.66
C VAL A 177 18.59 -16.99 -2.51
N GLU A 178 17.45 -16.53 -3.03
CA GLU A 178 17.40 -15.31 -3.84
C GLU A 178 17.74 -14.04 -3.03
N TYR A 179 17.44 -14.05 -1.73
CA TYR A 179 17.67 -12.92 -0.84
C TYR A 179 18.22 -13.40 0.50
N PRO A 180 19.31 -12.80 1.03
CA PRO A 180 19.92 -13.24 2.28
C PRO A 180 18.97 -13.25 3.48
N LEU A 181 18.00 -12.33 3.53
CA LEU A 181 16.99 -12.25 4.60
C LEU A 181 15.96 -13.40 4.58
N GLN A 182 15.99 -14.30 3.59
CA GLN A 182 15.20 -15.53 3.62
C GLN A 182 15.78 -16.53 4.64
N LEU A 183 17.10 -16.52 4.82
CA LEU A 183 17.79 -17.38 5.79
C LEU A 183 17.55 -16.92 7.22
N GLN A 184 17.26 -17.88 8.09
CA GLN A 184 16.91 -17.59 9.47
C GLN A 184 18.09 -16.97 10.25
N GLU A 185 19.32 -17.41 10.00
CA GLU A 185 20.53 -16.86 10.59
C GLU A 185 20.65 -15.33 10.40
N PHE A 186 20.35 -14.83 9.20
CA PHE A 186 20.39 -13.39 8.92
C PHE A 186 19.26 -12.63 9.62
N LYS A 187 18.06 -13.23 9.72
CA LYS A 187 16.96 -12.64 10.49
C LYS A 187 17.32 -12.56 11.98
N ASP A 188 17.88 -13.62 12.54
CA ASP A 188 18.25 -13.68 13.95
C ASP A 188 19.38 -12.70 14.27
N LYS A 189 20.41 -12.61 13.42
CA LYS A 189 21.46 -11.57 13.54
C LYS A 189 20.89 -10.16 13.48
N SER A 190 19.92 -9.91 12.61
CA SER A 190 19.24 -8.60 12.52
C SER A 190 18.46 -8.31 13.80
N LYS A 191 17.73 -9.28 14.34
CA LYS A 191 16.99 -9.15 15.61
C LYS A 191 17.94 -8.90 16.78
N GLN A 192 19.02 -9.67 16.87
CA GLN A 192 20.03 -9.51 17.92
C GLN A 192 20.64 -8.11 17.90
N THR A 193 21.00 -7.61 16.71
CA THR A 193 21.52 -6.24 16.56
C THR A 193 20.51 -5.19 17.03
N CYS A 194 19.21 -5.42 16.80
CA CYS A 194 18.15 -4.52 17.27
C CYS A 194 17.95 -4.62 18.80
N LEU A 195 18.03 -5.82 19.36
CA LEU A 195 18.00 -6.05 20.81
C LEU A 195 19.17 -5.35 21.50
N ASP A 196 20.39 -5.52 21.00
CA ASP A 196 21.59 -4.91 21.58
C ASP A 196 21.53 -3.38 21.55
N ARG A 197 20.92 -2.81 20.50
CA ARG A 197 20.89 -1.35 20.30
C ARG A 197 19.67 -0.65 20.89
N TYR A 198 18.51 -1.31 20.87
CA TYR A 198 17.22 -0.69 21.20
C TYR A 198 16.41 -1.48 22.24
N GLY A 199 16.90 -2.62 22.72
CA GLY A 199 16.21 -3.49 23.69
C GLY A 199 14.99 -4.22 23.12
N VAL A 200 14.76 -4.18 21.80
CA VAL A 200 13.59 -4.77 21.13
C VAL A 200 13.99 -5.45 19.82
N GLU A 201 13.24 -6.46 19.38
CA GLU A 201 13.57 -7.21 18.15
C GLU A 201 13.49 -6.36 16.88
N TYR A 202 12.66 -5.30 16.89
CA TYR A 202 12.47 -4.43 15.75
C TYR A 202 12.53 -2.95 16.18
N PRO A 203 13.24 -2.07 15.45
CA PRO A 203 13.37 -0.67 15.83
C PRO A 203 12.03 0.04 15.99
N SER A 204 11.02 -0.33 15.19
CA SER A 204 9.68 0.23 15.25
C SER A 204 8.88 -0.14 16.51
N GLN A 205 9.39 -1.05 17.34
CA GLN A 205 8.83 -1.36 18.67
C GLN A 205 9.40 -0.47 19.77
N SER A 206 10.58 0.12 19.57
CA SER A 206 11.21 1.01 20.55
C SER A 206 10.45 2.33 20.63
N GLN A 207 10.14 2.73 21.87
CA GLN A 207 9.44 4.00 22.13
C GLN A 207 10.28 5.20 21.65
N GLU A 208 11.59 5.17 21.87
CA GLU A 208 12.53 6.20 21.40
C GLU A 208 12.45 6.39 19.87
N VAL A 209 12.46 5.29 19.12
CA VAL A 209 12.40 5.33 17.65
C VAL A 209 11.04 5.86 17.17
N ARG A 210 9.96 5.49 17.85
CA ARG A 210 8.60 5.98 17.54
C ARG A 210 8.50 7.49 17.78
N ASP A 211 8.95 7.97 18.93
CA ASP A 211 8.86 9.38 19.29
C ASP A 211 9.73 10.24 18.38
N LYS A 212 10.94 9.78 18.05
CA LYS A 212 11.79 10.45 17.06
C LYS A 212 11.14 10.51 15.67
N SER A 213 10.45 9.45 15.26
CA SER A 213 9.73 9.40 13.98
C SER A 213 8.55 10.38 13.97
N LYS A 214 7.78 10.45 15.06
CA LYS A 214 6.69 11.42 15.23
C LYS A 214 7.21 12.85 15.21
N GLN A 215 8.26 13.15 15.98
CA GLN A 215 8.87 14.48 16.01
C GLN A 215 9.35 14.91 14.63
N THR A 216 10.02 14.01 13.90
CA THR A 216 10.46 14.30 12.52
C THR A 216 9.27 14.59 11.59
N CYS A 217 8.13 13.92 11.78
CA CYS A 217 6.93 14.19 11.00
C CYS A 217 6.29 15.53 11.39
N LEU A 218 6.26 15.87 12.68
CA LEU A 218 5.81 17.18 13.17
C LEU A 218 6.69 18.30 12.61
N ASP A 219 8.01 18.17 12.67
CA ASP A 219 8.95 19.19 12.20
C ASP A 219 8.83 19.44 10.68
N LYS A 220 8.56 18.39 9.90
CA LYS A 220 8.49 18.48 8.43
C LYS A 220 7.10 18.81 7.88
N TYR A 221 6.05 18.32 8.54
CA TYR A 221 4.69 18.29 7.99
C TYR A 221 3.64 18.89 8.93
N GLY A 222 4.03 19.30 10.15
CA GLY A 222 3.12 19.83 11.16
C GLY A 222 2.17 18.79 11.77
N VAL A 223 2.31 17.51 11.42
CA VAL A 223 1.43 16.40 11.86
C VAL A 223 2.26 15.19 12.28
N GLU A 224 1.76 14.39 13.23
CA GLU A 224 2.48 13.18 13.70
C GLU A 224 2.57 12.08 12.63
N ASN A 225 1.66 12.10 11.65
CA ASN A 225 1.64 11.15 10.55
C ASN A 225 1.26 11.87 9.25
N PRO A 226 2.08 11.82 8.19
CA PRO A 226 1.78 12.45 6.90
C PRO A 226 0.43 12.04 6.31
N GLN A 227 -0.08 10.84 6.62
CA GLN A 227 -1.42 10.39 6.19
C GLN A 227 -2.58 11.16 6.85
N GLN A 228 -2.31 12.06 7.79
CA GLN A 228 -3.31 13.00 8.31
C GLN A 228 -3.55 14.16 7.33
N LEU A 229 -2.59 14.48 6.46
CA LEU A 229 -2.72 15.53 5.47
C LEU A 229 -3.62 15.08 4.32
N GLN A 230 -4.58 15.92 3.96
CA GLN A 230 -5.52 15.65 2.88
C GLN A 230 -4.79 15.47 1.53
N GLU A 231 -3.80 16.31 1.24
CA GLU A 231 -2.98 16.20 0.03
C GLU A 231 -2.29 14.83 -0.12
N VAL A 232 -1.80 14.26 0.97
CA VAL A 232 -1.15 12.94 0.97
C VAL A 232 -2.17 11.83 0.69
N ARG A 233 -3.38 11.95 1.25
CA ARG A 233 -4.48 11.01 0.99
C ARG A 233 -4.93 11.07 -0.47
N ASP A 234 -5.07 12.27 -1.02
CA ASP A 234 -5.53 12.48 -2.39
C ASP A 234 -4.47 11.99 -3.39
N LYS A 235 -3.18 12.25 -3.14
CA LYS A 235 -2.09 11.66 -3.93
C LYS A 235 -2.08 10.13 -3.88
N SER A 236 -2.36 9.55 -2.72
CA SER A 236 -2.47 8.09 -2.56
C SER A 236 -3.63 7.52 -3.39
N LYS A 237 -4.82 8.16 -3.31
CA LYS A 237 -5.99 7.79 -4.13
C LYS A 237 -5.70 7.91 -5.62
N GLN A 238 -5.09 9.02 -6.05
CA GLN A 238 -4.73 9.25 -7.45
C GLN A 238 -3.75 8.18 -7.94
N THR A 239 -2.73 7.84 -7.14
CA THR A 239 -1.79 6.77 -7.49
C THR A 239 -2.50 5.41 -7.65
N CYS A 240 -3.49 5.14 -6.80
CA CYS A 240 -4.30 3.92 -6.93
C CYS A 240 -5.17 3.95 -8.20
N LEU A 241 -5.79 5.09 -8.52
CA LEU A 241 -6.55 5.26 -9.75
C LEU A 241 -5.66 5.06 -10.99
N ASP A 242 -4.48 5.68 -11.02
CA ASP A 242 -3.56 5.60 -12.16
C ASP A 242 -3.05 4.16 -12.39
N LYS A 243 -2.82 3.41 -11.30
CA LYS A 243 -2.27 2.04 -11.38
C LYS A 243 -3.31 0.95 -11.54
N TYR A 244 -4.49 1.13 -10.95
CA TYR A 244 -5.47 0.06 -10.73
C TYR A 244 -6.88 0.44 -11.22
N GLY A 245 -7.10 1.67 -11.68
CA GLY A 245 -8.42 2.17 -12.10
C GLY A 245 -9.42 2.37 -10.95
N VAL A 246 -9.00 2.17 -9.69
CA VAL A 246 -9.85 2.27 -8.49
C VAL A 246 -9.14 3.04 -7.38
N GLU A 247 -9.89 3.76 -6.55
CA GLU A 247 -9.30 4.54 -5.44
C GLU A 247 -8.68 3.68 -4.35
N ASN A 248 -9.12 2.41 -4.24
CA ASN A 248 -8.62 1.46 -3.27
C ASN A 248 -8.50 0.07 -3.92
N PRO A 249 -7.30 -0.55 -3.93
CA PRO A 249 -7.09 -1.89 -4.49
C PRO A 249 -8.03 -2.96 -3.92
N GLN A 250 -8.53 -2.81 -2.69
CA GLN A 250 -9.52 -3.72 -2.08
C GLN A 250 -10.90 -3.72 -2.77
N GLN A 251 -11.14 -2.78 -3.70
CA GLN A 251 -12.33 -2.79 -4.55
C GLN A 251 -12.21 -3.83 -5.68
N LEU A 252 -10.99 -4.20 -6.07
CA LEU A 252 -10.76 -5.20 -7.11
C LEU A 252 -11.12 -6.59 -6.62
N GLN A 253 -11.89 -7.32 -7.41
CA GLN A 253 -12.32 -8.67 -7.08
C GLN A 253 -11.11 -9.61 -6.89
N GLU A 254 -10.09 -9.51 -7.76
CA GLU A 254 -8.86 -10.31 -7.66
C GLU A 254 -8.14 -10.13 -6.30
N VAL A 255 -8.10 -8.89 -5.77
CA VAL A 255 -7.49 -8.60 -4.47
C VAL A 255 -8.30 -9.21 -3.34
N ARG A 256 -9.64 -9.17 -3.44
CA ARG A 256 -10.54 -9.81 -2.47
C ARG A 256 -10.40 -11.32 -2.47
N ASP A 257 -10.30 -11.94 -3.65
CA ASP A 257 -10.18 -13.39 -3.77
C ASP A 257 -8.81 -13.87 -3.24
N LYS A 258 -7.72 -13.14 -3.54
CA LYS A 258 -6.40 -13.41 -2.95
C LYS A 258 -6.40 -13.26 -1.43
N PHE A 259 -7.11 -12.26 -0.90
CA PHE A 259 -7.29 -12.10 0.55
C PHE A 259 -7.99 -13.31 1.15
N LYS A 260 -9.16 -13.71 0.60
CA LYS A 260 -9.91 -14.88 1.05
C LYS A 260 -9.06 -16.16 1.01
N GLN A 261 -8.34 -16.38 -0.09
CA GLN A 261 -7.47 -17.55 -0.24
C GLN A 261 -6.36 -17.57 0.82
N THR A 262 -5.75 -16.42 1.10
CA THR A 262 -4.71 -16.30 2.12
C THR A 262 -5.28 -16.60 3.51
N CYS A 263 -6.47 -16.07 3.83
CA CYS A 263 -7.15 -16.37 5.08
C CYS A 263 -7.53 -17.85 5.20
N PHE A 264 -8.00 -18.45 4.11
CA PHE A 264 -8.34 -19.87 4.07
C PHE A 264 -7.10 -20.74 4.29
N ASN A 265 -5.99 -20.44 3.61
CA ASN A 265 -4.73 -21.17 3.78
C ASN A 265 -4.18 -21.10 5.22
N ASN A 266 -4.33 -19.93 5.87
CA ASN A 266 -3.76 -19.70 7.19
C ASN A 266 -4.68 -20.16 8.34
N TYR A 267 -6.00 -20.07 8.16
CA TYR A 267 -6.98 -20.20 9.25
C TYR A 267 -8.15 -21.14 8.91
N GLY A 268 -8.21 -21.72 7.71
CA GLY A 268 -9.32 -22.57 7.25
C GLY A 268 -10.63 -21.84 6.98
N VAL A 269 -10.64 -20.50 7.02
CA VAL A 269 -11.84 -19.65 6.89
C VAL A 269 -11.58 -18.44 5.99
N GLU A 270 -12.60 -17.94 5.30
CA GLU A 270 -12.46 -16.79 4.38
C GLU A 270 -12.19 -15.45 5.09
N ASN A 271 -12.51 -15.36 6.38
CA ASN A 271 -12.27 -14.17 7.19
C ASN A 271 -11.61 -14.59 8.52
N PRO A 272 -10.48 -13.99 8.92
CA PRO A 272 -9.80 -14.34 10.18
C PRO A 272 -10.72 -14.29 11.40
N LEU A 273 -11.69 -13.35 11.43
CA LEU A 273 -12.65 -13.23 12.52
C LEU A 273 -13.69 -14.35 12.59
N GLN A 274 -13.72 -15.29 11.63
CA GLN A 274 -14.51 -16.52 11.74
C GLN A 274 -13.74 -17.62 12.47
N SER A 275 -12.40 -17.54 12.50
CA SER A 275 -11.58 -18.52 13.21
C SER A 275 -11.72 -18.34 14.72
N GLN A 276 -12.01 -19.44 15.41
CA GLN A 276 -12.12 -19.45 16.86
C GLN A 276 -10.80 -19.06 17.52
N GLU A 277 -9.67 -19.53 16.99
CA GLU A 277 -8.32 -19.18 17.48
C GLU A 277 -8.08 -17.66 17.47
N VAL A 278 -8.46 -16.99 16.38
CA VAL A 278 -8.29 -15.53 16.24
C VAL A 278 -9.20 -14.78 17.21
N ARG A 279 -10.44 -15.27 17.41
CA ARG A 279 -11.37 -14.69 18.40
C ARG A 279 -10.85 -14.81 19.82
N ASP A 280 -10.33 -15.97 20.18
CA ASP A 280 -9.81 -16.22 21.53
C ASP A 280 -8.55 -15.39 21.82
N LYS A 281 -7.63 -15.30 20.86
CA LYS A 281 -6.48 -14.38 20.95
C LYS A 281 -6.90 -12.91 21.09
N SER A 282 -7.94 -12.49 20.35
CA SER A 282 -8.48 -11.13 20.47
C SER A 282 -9.08 -10.88 21.86
N LYS A 283 -9.83 -11.84 22.42
CA LYS A 283 -10.39 -11.74 23.77
C LYS A 283 -9.29 -11.68 24.83
N GLN A 284 -8.29 -12.57 24.73
CA GLN A 284 -7.14 -12.59 25.65
C GLN A 284 -6.40 -11.25 25.63
N THR A 285 -6.12 -10.70 24.44
CA THR A 285 -5.46 -9.39 24.31
C THR A 285 -6.28 -8.27 24.95
N CYS A 286 -7.61 -8.30 24.81
CA CYS A 286 -8.49 -7.32 25.46
C CYS A 286 -8.48 -7.48 26.98
N PHE A 287 -8.45 -8.71 27.48
CA PHE A 287 -8.38 -9.01 28.90
C PHE A 287 -7.04 -8.54 29.51
N GLU A 288 -5.91 -8.83 28.86
CA GLU A 288 -4.58 -8.38 29.30
C GLU A 288 -4.47 -6.85 29.36
N ARG A 289 -5.08 -6.13 28.41
CA ARG A 289 -4.97 -4.66 28.33
C ARG A 289 -5.99 -3.92 29.17
N TYR A 290 -7.21 -4.46 29.28
CA TYR A 290 -8.35 -3.71 29.82
C TYR A 290 -9.11 -4.48 30.92
N GLY A 291 -8.69 -5.70 31.27
CA GLY A 291 -9.35 -6.55 32.26
C GLY A 291 -10.71 -7.10 31.84
N VAL A 292 -11.09 -6.96 30.56
CA VAL A 292 -12.41 -7.33 30.03
C VAL A 292 -12.29 -7.98 28.66
N GLU A 293 -13.22 -8.87 28.30
CA GLU A 293 -13.20 -9.55 26.99
C GLU A 293 -13.49 -8.61 25.82
N HIS A 294 -14.26 -7.54 26.07
CA HIS A 294 -14.60 -6.56 25.05
C HIS A 294 -14.22 -5.15 25.51
N PRO A 295 -13.46 -4.38 24.71
CA PRO A 295 -13.00 -3.05 25.13
C PRO A 295 -14.11 -2.12 25.61
N GLN A 296 -15.30 -2.20 25.01
CA GLN A 296 -16.45 -1.38 25.40
C GLN A 296 -17.06 -1.71 26.78
N GLN A 297 -16.66 -2.81 27.41
CA GLN A 297 -17.01 -3.11 28.80
C GLN A 297 -16.13 -2.32 29.78
N SER A 298 -14.92 -1.92 29.36
CA SER A 298 -14.02 -1.12 30.19
C SER A 298 -14.54 0.31 30.33
N GLN A 299 -14.62 0.77 31.58
CA GLN A 299 -15.04 2.13 31.89
C GLN A 299 -14.08 3.17 31.33
N GLU A 300 -12.78 2.86 31.29
CA GLU A 300 -11.75 3.72 30.72
C GLU A 300 -12.01 3.97 29.23
N VAL A 301 -12.24 2.90 28.47
CA VAL A 301 -12.52 2.96 27.03
C VAL A 301 -13.81 3.74 26.76
N ARG A 302 -14.86 3.52 27.57
CA ARG A 302 -16.13 4.27 27.49
C ARG A 302 -15.93 5.76 27.75
N ASN A 303 -15.13 6.12 28.75
CA ASN A 303 -14.86 7.52 29.08
C ASN A 303 -14.06 8.20 27.95
N LYS A 304 -13.04 7.51 27.42
CA LYS A 304 -12.25 8.00 26.28
C LYS A 304 -13.10 8.20 25.03
N PHE A 305 -14.02 7.28 24.75
CA PHE A 305 -15.01 7.42 23.67
C PHE A 305 -15.86 8.69 23.84
N LYS A 306 -16.45 8.89 25.02
CA LYS A 306 -17.27 10.08 25.31
C LYS A 306 -16.48 11.37 25.20
N GLN A 307 -15.25 11.39 25.71
CA GLN A 307 -14.37 12.56 25.63
C GLN A 307 -14.02 12.91 24.17
N THR A 308 -13.71 11.89 23.37
CA THR A 308 -13.39 12.09 21.95
C THR A 308 -14.61 12.63 21.19
N CYS A 309 -15.80 12.08 21.44
CA CYS A 309 -17.04 12.60 20.84
C CYS A 309 -17.33 14.03 21.29
N PHE A 310 -17.09 14.34 22.56
CA PHE A 310 -17.29 15.69 23.08
C PHE A 310 -16.32 16.70 22.46
N ASN A 311 -15.04 16.35 22.34
CA ASN A 311 -14.05 17.22 21.70
C ASN A 311 -14.37 17.49 20.24
N ASN A 312 -14.89 16.48 19.51
CA ASN A 312 -15.17 16.61 18.08
C ASN A 312 -16.53 17.26 17.79
N TYR A 313 -17.55 17.01 18.61
CA TYR A 313 -18.94 17.34 18.29
C TYR A 313 -19.70 18.05 19.44
N GLY A 314 -19.04 18.35 20.56
CA GLY A 314 -19.67 18.97 21.75
C GLY A 314 -20.64 18.06 22.51
N VAL A 315 -20.79 16.79 22.11
CA VAL A 315 -21.77 15.85 22.68
C VAL A 315 -21.13 14.50 23.04
N LYS A 316 -21.72 13.77 24.00
CA LYS A 316 -21.16 12.51 24.49
C LYS A 316 -21.35 11.34 23.50
N TYR A 317 -22.30 11.45 22.58
CA TYR A 317 -22.60 10.43 21.59
C TYR A 317 -22.79 11.06 20.21
N PRO A 318 -22.24 10.51 19.12
CA PRO A 318 -22.28 11.13 17.79
C PRO A 318 -23.70 11.48 17.32
N LEU A 319 -24.67 10.58 17.52
CA LEU A 319 -26.06 10.80 17.13
C LEU A 319 -26.82 11.83 17.97
N GLN A 320 -26.20 12.45 18.98
CA GLN A 320 -26.75 13.63 19.65
C GLN A 320 -26.40 14.92 18.90
N SER A 321 -25.34 14.91 18.07
CA SER A 321 -24.95 16.06 17.27
C SER A 321 -25.88 16.20 16.07
N GLN A 322 -26.38 17.42 15.86
CA GLN A 322 -27.21 17.74 14.71
C GLN A 322 -26.43 17.57 13.40
N GLU A 323 -25.16 17.99 13.37
CA GLU A 323 -24.27 17.83 12.21
C GLU A 323 -24.16 16.36 11.77
N VAL A 324 -23.99 15.44 12.73
CA VAL A 324 -23.89 14.00 12.45
C VAL A 324 -25.21 13.44 11.92
N ARG A 325 -26.35 13.92 12.46
CA ARG A 325 -27.68 13.53 11.97
C ARG A 325 -27.92 14.01 10.55
N ASP A 326 -27.60 15.27 10.25
CA ASP A 326 -27.80 15.87 8.93
C ASP A 326 -26.93 15.17 7.89
N LYS A 327 -25.67 14.87 8.23
CA LYS A 327 -24.78 14.09 7.36
C LYS A 327 -25.30 12.67 7.13
N SER A 328 -25.88 12.03 8.15
CA SER A 328 -26.53 10.72 8.00
C SER A 328 -27.71 10.80 7.03
N LYS A 329 -28.58 11.82 7.15
CA LYS A 329 -29.72 12.03 6.25
C LYS A 329 -29.28 12.31 4.82
N GLN A 330 -28.29 13.19 4.63
CA GLN A 330 -27.72 13.49 3.32
C GLN A 330 -27.19 12.22 2.64
N THR A 331 -26.44 11.40 3.38
CA THR A 331 -25.91 10.14 2.85
C THR A 331 -27.04 9.18 2.45
N CYS A 332 -28.12 9.11 3.24
CA CYS A 332 -29.29 8.31 2.90
C CYS A 332 -30.00 8.84 1.65
N PHE A 333 -30.12 10.16 1.51
CA PHE A 333 -30.75 10.78 0.35
C PHE A 333 -29.94 10.54 -0.92
N GLU A 334 -28.61 10.71 -0.88
CA GLU A 334 -27.71 10.45 -2.01
C GLU A 334 -27.76 8.98 -2.49
N ARG A 335 -27.92 8.03 -1.55
CA ARG A 335 -27.90 6.60 -1.86
C ARG A 335 -29.27 6.02 -2.21
N TYR A 336 -30.33 6.51 -1.58
CA TYR A 336 -31.64 5.87 -1.59
C TYR A 336 -32.78 6.82 -1.97
N GLY A 337 -32.52 8.11 -2.17
CA GLY A 337 -33.51 9.15 -2.46
C GLY A 337 -34.40 9.54 -1.29
N VAL A 338 -34.12 9.04 -0.07
CA VAL A 338 -34.96 9.21 1.12
C VAL A 338 -34.11 9.49 2.36
N GLU A 339 -34.68 10.16 3.37
CA GLU A 339 -33.94 10.52 4.60
C GLU A 339 -33.54 9.32 5.45
N TYR A 340 -34.32 8.23 5.39
CA TYR A 340 -34.10 7.03 6.19
C TYR A 340 -34.16 5.78 5.30
N PRO A 341 -33.24 4.80 5.45
CA PRO A 341 -33.20 3.62 4.58
C PRO A 341 -34.50 2.82 4.53
N MET A 342 -35.25 2.75 5.64
CA MET A 342 -36.54 2.06 5.73
C MET A 342 -37.65 2.68 4.87
N GLN A 343 -37.49 3.94 4.45
CA GLN A 343 -38.40 4.60 3.53
C GLN A 343 -38.14 4.22 2.06
N ASN A 344 -37.03 3.52 1.77
CA ASN A 344 -36.77 2.98 0.44
C ASN A 344 -37.33 1.56 0.33
N ALA A 345 -38.17 1.34 -0.68
CA ALA A 345 -38.92 0.09 -0.88
C ALA A 345 -38.01 -1.12 -1.07
N GLU A 346 -37.00 -0.99 -1.92
CA GLU A 346 -36.06 -2.07 -2.24
C GLU A 346 -35.20 -2.42 -1.02
N PHE A 347 -34.73 -1.40 -0.29
CA PHE A 347 -33.98 -1.60 0.93
C PHE A 347 -34.81 -2.33 1.98
N PHE A 348 -36.06 -1.92 2.17
CA PHE A 348 -36.93 -2.55 3.17
C PHE A 348 -37.29 -3.99 2.77
N GLU A 349 -37.61 -4.24 1.49
CA GLU A 349 -37.87 -5.59 0.98
C GLU A 349 -36.66 -6.51 1.23
N LYS A 350 -35.44 -6.05 0.90
CA LYS A 350 -34.20 -6.79 1.16
C LYS A 350 -33.99 -7.09 2.65
N GLN A 351 -34.34 -6.16 3.52
CA GLN A 351 -34.24 -6.37 4.96
C GLN A 351 -35.27 -7.39 5.45
N LEU A 352 -36.48 -7.39 4.88
CA LEU A 352 -37.56 -8.30 5.23
C LEU A 352 -37.21 -9.77 4.92
N GLN A 353 -36.52 -10.04 3.81
CA GLN A 353 -36.09 -11.40 3.42
C GLN A 353 -35.19 -12.09 4.47
N ASN A 354 -34.54 -11.30 5.34
CA ASN A 354 -33.71 -11.83 6.42
C ASN A 354 -34.47 -11.96 7.76
N SER A 355 -35.80 -11.79 7.77
CA SER A 355 -36.63 -11.83 8.96
C SER A 355 -37.12 -13.24 9.26
N TYR A 356 -36.82 -13.76 10.46
CA TYR A 356 -37.20 -15.10 10.94
C TYR A 356 -38.73 -15.34 11.10
N LYS A 357 -39.60 -14.40 10.70
CA LYS A 357 -41.06 -14.42 10.97
C LYS A 357 -41.95 -14.49 9.73
N LEU A 358 -41.37 -14.70 8.56
CA LEU A 358 -42.15 -14.87 7.32
C LEU A 358 -42.87 -16.22 7.31
N LYS A 359 -44.06 -16.24 6.71
CA LYS A 359 -44.93 -17.41 6.55
C LYS A 359 -45.16 -17.64 5.06
N GLU A 360 -45.16 -18.89 4.64
CA GLU A 360 -45.51 -19.28 3.27
C GLU A 360 -47.03 -19.25 3.08
N PHE A 361 -47.48 -18.67 1.97
CA PHE A 361 -48.84 -18.77 1.46
C PHE A 361 -48.81 -19.38 0.06
N ASN A 362 -49.54 -20.49 -0.11
CA ASN A 362 -49.62 -21.23 -1.36
C ASN A 362 -50.92 -20.89 -2.09
N PHE A 363 -50.80 -20.28 -3.26
CA PHE A 363 -51.96 -20.04 -4.13
C PHE A 363 -52.42 -21.35 -4.80
N PRO A 364 -53.71 -21.48 -5.15
CA PRO A 364 -54.22 -22.65 -5.87
C PRO A 364 -53.52 -22.94 -7.20
N CYS A 365 -52.92 -21.92 -7.82
CA CYS A 365 -52.13 -22.06 -9.05
C CYS A 365 -50.72 -22.64 -8.83
N GLY A 366 -50.35 -23.02 -7.60
CA GLY A 366 -49.05 -23.59 -7.25
C GLY A 366 -47.94 -22.56 -7.02
N LYS A 367 -48.23 -21.26 -7.09
CA LYS A 367 -47.27 -20.20 -6.72
C LYS A 367 -47.25 -20.00 -5.21
N THR A 368 -46.06 -19.78 -4.64
CA THR A 368 -45.86 -19.52 -3.21
C THR A 368 -45.32 -18.12 -3.00
N ILE A 369 -45.87 -17.39 -2.02
CA ILE A 369 -45.33 -16.11 -1.57
C ILE A 369 -45.02 -16.14 -0.06
N LEU A 370 -44.12 -15.27 0.35
CA LEU A 370 -43.78 -15.07 1.76
C LEU A 370 -44.46 -13.81 2.28
N VAL A 371 -45.18 -13.96 3.39
CA VAL A 371 -46.00 -12.91 4.02
C VAL A 371 -45.78 -12.87 5.53
N GLN A 372 -46.18 -11.79 6.19
CA GLN A 372 -45.99 -11.61 7.63
C GLN A 372 -47.32 -11.62 8.40
N GLY A 373 -47.25 -11.98 9.69
CA GLY A 373 -48.35 -11.75 10.61
C GLY A 373 -49.62 -12.53 10.25
N TYR A 374 -50.72 -11.79 10.03
CA TYR A 374 -52.06 -12.33 9.76
C TYR A 374 -52.46 -12.22 8.27
N GLU A 375 -51.53 -11.76 7.42
CA GLU A 375 -51.71 -11.67 5.97
C GLU A 375 -52.21 -12.98 5.31
N PRO A 376 -51.79 -14.20 5.73
CA PRO A 376 -52.35 -15.44 5.15
C PRO A 376 -53.87 -15.58 5.24
N PHE A 377 -54.50 -15.03 6.30
CA PHE A 377 -55.96 -15.10 6.45
C PHE A 377 -56.67 -14.19 5.45
N LEU A 378 -56.15 -12.98 5.25
CA LEU A 378 -56.63 -12.06 4.21
C LEU A 378 -56.50 -12.69 2.83
N LEU A 379 -55.33 -13.23 2.50
CA LEU A 379 -55.09 -13.83 1.18
C LEU A 379 -56.01 -15.02 0.91
N LYS A 380 -56.30 -15.83 1.94
CA LYS A 380 -57.26 -16.91 1.82
C LYS A 380 -58.66 -16.39 1.44
N SER A 381 -59.15 -15.36 2.14
CA SER A 381 -60.45 -14.74 1.82
C SER A 381 -60.48 -14.13 0.42
N LEU A 382 -59.42 -13.44 0.00
CA LEU A 382 -59.33 -12.86 -1.35
C LEU A 382 -59.32 -13.94 -2.45
N VAL A 383 -58.65 -15.07 -2.22
CA VAL A 383 -58.67 -16.20 -3.16
C VAL A 383 -60.07 -16.84 -3.23
N GLU A 384 -60.78 -16.95 -2.10
CA GLU A 384 -62.18 -17.42 -2.06
C GLU A 384 -63.14 -16.47 -2.81
N GLU A 385 -62.85 -15.17 -2.83
CA GLU A 385 -63.56 -14.16 -3.64
C GLU A 385 -63.20 -14.20 -5.14
N GLY A 386 -62.24 -15.03 -5.53
CA GLY A 386 -61.86 -15.25 -6.93
C GLY A 386 -60.66 -14.44 -7.42
N TYR A 387 -59.92 -13.76 -6.54
CA TYR A 387 -58.67 -13.09 -6.91
C TYR A 387 -57.52 -14.08 -7.04
N THR A 388 -56.66 -13.86 -8.02
CA THR A 388 -55.50 -14.70 -8.30
C THR A 388 -54.20 -14.06 -7.80
N HIS A 389 -53.09 -14.80 -7.87
CA HIS A 389 -51.77 -14.29 -7.56
C HIS A 389 -51.38 -13.06 -8.41
N GLU A 390 -51.94 -12.92 -9.62
CA GLU A 390 -51.62 -11.80 -10.52
C GLU A 390 -52.43 -10.53 -10.17
N ASP A 391 -53.54 -10.69 -9.44
CA ASP A 391 -54.40 -9.58 -9.02
C ASP A 391 -53.91 -8.92 -7.71
N ILE A 392 -53.12 -9.63 -6.90
CA ILE A 392 -52.76 -9.21 -5.53
C ILE A 392 -51.27 -8.86 -5.45
N ILE A 393 -50.97 -7.61 -5.11
CA ILE A 393 -49.62 -7.12 -4.87
C ILE A 393 -49.35 -7.11 -3.36
N THR A 394 -48.38 -7.88 -2.89
CA THR A 394 -47.94 -7.93 -1.49
C THR A 394 -46.50 -7.49 -1.29
N LYS A 395 -45.70 -7.45 -2.36
CA LYS A 395 -44.28 -7.11 -2.31
C LYS A 395 -44.10 -5.62 -2.05
N ARG A 396 -43.30 -5.26 -1.03
CA ARG A 396 -43.18 -3.87 -0.53
C ARG A 396 -42.54 -2.94 -1.56
N ALA A 397 -41.79 -3.50 -2.50
CA ALA A 397 -41.22 -2.77 -3.64
C ALA A 397 -42.25 -2.36 -4.69
N ASP A 398 -43.37 -3.07 -4.77
CA ASP A 398 -44.35 -2.98 -5.87
C ASP A 398 -45.70 -2.39 -5.43
N VAL A 399 -45.91 -2.20 -4.12
CA VAL A 399 -47.09 -1.51 -3.56
C VAL A 399 -47.05 0.01 -3.82
N PRO A 400 -48.21 0.70 -3.83
CA PRO A 400 -48.27 2.14 -4.01
C PRO A 400 -47.38 2.94 -3.06
N GLU A 401 -46.79 4.02 -3.57
CA GLU A 401 -45.99 4.94 -2.78
C GLU A 401 -46.88 5.94 -2.04
N ILE A 402 -47.17 5.66 -0.77
CA ILE A 402 -48.02 6.49 0.08
C ILE A 402 -47.22 7.04 1.25
N TRP A 403 -47.39 8.34 1.52
CA TRP A 403 -46.69 9.05 2.58
C TRP A 403 -47.69 9.63 3.58
N TYR A 404 -47.34 9.59 4.86
CA TYR A 404 -48.12 10.21 5.93
C TYR A 404 -47.19 10.85 6.97
N ASP A 405 -47.69 11.84 7.69
CA ASP A 405 -46.95 12.52 8.75
C ASP A 405 -47.40 12.03 10.13
N GLU A 406 -46.44 11.75 11.00
CA GLU A 406 -46.63 11.33 12.40
C GLU A 406 -45.58 12.05 13.25
N ASP A 407 -46.00 12.81 14.27
CA ASP A 407 -45.11 13.59 15.14
C ASP A 407 -44.11 14.51 14.39
N ASN A 408 -44.58 15.22 13.36
CA ASN A 408 -43.77 16.07 12.47
C ASN A 408 -42.65 15.32 11.72
N LYS A 409 -42.81 14.01 11.54
CA LYS A 409 -41.91 13.19 10.73
C LYS A 409 -42.69 12.58 9.59
N LYS A 410 -42.05 12.58 8.42
CA LYS A 410 -42.60 11.97 7.21
C LYS A 410 -42.30 10.46 7.20
N HIS A 411 -43.34 9.66 7.03
CA HIS A 411 -43.27 8.20 7.01
C HIS A 411 -43.77 7.65 5.68
N ARG A 412 -43.08 6.63 5.16
CA ARG A 412 -43.59 5.84 4.03
C ARG A 412 -44.48 4.74 4.57
N TYR A 413 -45.71 4.70 4.08
CA TYR A 413 -46.63 3.60 4.34
C TYR A 413 -46.39 2.49 3.33
N TYR A 414 -46.28 1.27 3.84
CA TYR A 414 -46.30 0.06 3.03
C TYR A 414 -47.55 -0.72 3.45
N CYS A 415 -48.46 -0.95 2.52
CA CYS A 415 -49.65 -1.75 2.77
C CYS A 415 -49.36 -3.25 2.70
N ASP A 416 -50.22 -4.04 3.32
CA ASP A 416 -50.05 -5.49 3.44
C ASP A 416 -50.49 -6.21 2.15
N ALA A 417 -51.55 -5.73 1.50
CA ALA A 417 -51.90 -6.13 0.14
C ALA A 417 -52.54 -4.95 -0.63
N TYR A 418 -52.38 -4.96 -1.95
CA TYR A 418 -53.02 -4.00 -2.85
C TYR A 418 -53.58 -4.73 -4.06
N ILE A 419 -54.83 -4.42 -4.44
CA ILE A 419 -55.49 -4.97 -5.62
C ILE A 419 -55.73 -3.83 -6.62
N PRO A 420 -54.91 -3.69 -7.67
CA PRO A 420 -55.04 -2.61 -8.65
C PRO A 420 -56.39 -2.59 -9.36
N LYS A 421 -56.96 -3.77 -9.65
CA LYS A 421 -58.22 -3.92 -10.41
C LYS A 421 -59.41 -3.18 -9.79
N ILE A 422 -59.43 -3.08 -8.45
CA ILE A 422 -60.48 -2.38 -7.70
C ILE A 422 -59.92 -1.14 -6.97
N ASN A 423 -58.65 -0.81 -7.18
CA ASN A 423 -57.95 0.31 -6.55
C ASN A 423 -58.04 0.29 -5.02
N THR A 424 -57.93 -0.90 -4.42
CA THR A 424 -58.13 -1.12 -2.98
C THR A 424 -56.87 -1.59 -2.28
N ILE A 425 -56.48 -0.87 -1.24
CA ILE A 425 -55.44 -1.21 -0.28
C ILE A 425 -56.05 -1.96 0.90
N TYR A 426 -55.37 -3.03 1.30
CA TYR A 426 -55.69 -3.80 2.49
C TYR A 426 -54.57 -3.66 3.52
N GLU A 427 -54.98 -3.35 4.76
CA GLU A 427 -54.12 -3.42 5.95
C GLU A 427 -54.65 -4.53 6.84
N VAL A 428 -53.74 -5.35 7.36
CA VAL A 428 -54.06 -6.46 8.26
C VAL A 428 -53.54 -6.14 9.65
N LYS A 429 -54.39 -6.37 10.65
CA LYS A 429 -54.03 -6.27 12.06
C LYS A 429 -54.53 -7.48 12.83
N SER A 430 -53.84 -7.80 13.91
CA SER A 430 -54.43 -8.58 14.99
C SER A 430 -55.26 -7.68 15.89
N THR A 431 -56.21 -8.22 16.63
CA THR A 431 -56.96 -7.49 17.67
C THR A 431 -56.02 -6.70 18.60
N TRP A 432 -54.94 -7.32 19.06
CA TRP A 432 -53.94 -6.67 19.92
C TRP A 432 -53.18 -5.53 19.24
N THR A 433 -52.70 -5.73 17.99
CA THR A 433 -51.94 -4.69 17.28
C THR A 433 -52.83 -3.54 16.79
N TYR A 434 -54.11 -3.81 16.54
CA TYR A 434 -55.08 -2.80 16.17
C TYR A 434 -55.28 -1.78 17.30
N GLU A 435 -55.52 -2.25 18.53
CA GLU A 435 -55.71 -1.37 19.69
C GLU A 435 -54.49 -0.49 19.96
N ILE A 436 -53.29 -1.05 19.82
CA ILE A 436 -52.04 -0.29 20.04
C ILE A 436 -51.79 0.75 18.94
N ALA A 437 -52.10 0.42 17.68
CA ALA A 437 -51.74 1.24 16.53
C ALA A 437 -52.93 2.00 15.94
N LYS A 438 -54.00 2.22 16.71
CA LYS A 438 -55.27 2.78 16.23
C LYS A 438 -55.10 4.14 15.55
N GLU A 439 -54.43 5.08 16.22
CA GLU A 439 -54.17 6.43 15.69
C GLU A 439 -53.33 6.39 14.40
N LYS A 440 -52.26 5.59 14.40
CA LYS A 440 -51.39 5.40 13.25
C LYS A 440 -52.15 4.81 12.05
N ASN A 441 -53.05 3.85 12.28
CA ASN A 441 -53.86 3.27 11.21
C ASN A 441 -54.87 4.28 10.64
N LEU A 442 -55.40 5.21 11.46
CA LEU A 442 -56.24 6.31 10.97
C LEU A 442 -55.45 7.26 10.06
N LEU A 443 -54.20 7.59 10.42
CA LEU A 443 -53.32 8.42 9.58
C LEU A 443 -53.03 7.75 8.23
N LYS A 444 -52.70 6.45 8.24
CA LYS A 444 -52.50 5.67 7.02
C LYS A 444 -53.74 5.63 6.15
N ASN A 445 -54.91 5.37 6.75
CA ASN A 445 -56.18 5.34 6.04
C ASN A 445 -56.43 6.67 5.33
N LYS A 446 -56.34 7.78 6.08
CA LYS A 446 -56.47 9.13 5.51
C LYS A 446 -55.50 9.35 4.36
N ALA A 447 -54.23 9.00 4.53
CA ALA A 447 -53.22 9.14 3.47
C ALA A 447 -53.54 8.31 2.22
N CYS A 448 -54.14 7.13 2.38
CA CYS A 448 -54.59 6.31 1.25
C CYS A 448 -55.75 6.97 0.50
N ILE A 449 -56.76 7.46 1.24
CA ILE A 449 -57.92 8.14 0.66
C ILE A 449 -57.50 9.42 -0.05
N ASP A 450 -56.65 10.25 0.59
CA ASP A 450 -56.13 11.48 0.02
C ASP A 450 -55.28 11.22 -1.25
N ALA A 451 -54.59 10.07 -1.30
CA ALA A 451 -53.87 9.60 -2.49
C ALA A 451 -54.78 8.92 -3.54
N GLY A 452 -56.09 8.82 -3.28
CA GLY A 452 -57.09 8.32 -4.22
C GLY A 452 -57.34 6.81 -4.19
N TYR A 453 -56.92 6.11 -3.14
CA TYR A 453 -57.12 4.66 -2.97
C TYR A 453 -58.29 4.35 -2.03
N LEU A 454 -58.97 3.24 -2.30
CA LEU A 454 -59.88 2.64 -1.32
C LEU A 454 -59.05 1.93 -0.25
N TYR A 455 -59.51 1.99 1.01
CA TYR A 455 -58.78 1.42 2.14
C TYR A 455 -59.68 0.48 2.94
N VAL A 456 -59.18 -0.75 3.16
CA VAL A 456 -59.84 -1.78 3.95
C VAL A 456 -58.91 -2.23 5.06
N LEU A 457 -59.36 -2.07 6.31
CA LEU A 457 -58.67 -2.62 7.48
C LEU A 457 -59.33 -3.93 7.89
N CYS A 458 -58.56 -5.01 7.91
CA CYS A 458 -58.99 -6.33 8.36
C CYS A 458 -58.35 -6.67 9.70
N VAL A 459 -59.18 -6.84 10.74
CA VAL A 459 -58.73 -7.20 12.09
C VAL A 459 -59.08 -8.67 12.37
N TYR A 460 -58.05 -9.50 12.56
CA TYR A 460 -58.20 -10.91 12.86
C TYR A 460 -57.87 -11.21 14.32
N ASN A 461 -58.62 -12.15 14.93
CA ASN A 461 -58.23 -12.71 16.22
C ASN A 461 -57.19 -13.82 16.07
N ASN A 462 -56.75 -14.37 17.20
CA ASN A 462 -55.74 -15.44 17.24
C ASN A 462 -56.15 -16.73 16.51
N LYS A 463 -57.45 -16.94 16.25
CA LYS A 463 -57.98 -18.07 15.48
C LYS A 463 -58.09 -17.77 13.98
N GLY A 464 -57.73 -16.57 13.54
CA GLY A 464 -57.85 -16.14 12.14
C GLY A 464 -59.29 -15.80 11.73
N ILE A 465 -60.18 -15.58 12.70
CA ILE A 465 -61.55 -15.12 12.44
C ILE A 465 -61.52 -13.60 12.34
N LEU A 466 -62.15 -13.06 11.29
CA LEU A 466 -62.31 -11.62 11.07
C LEU A 466 -63.29 -11.06 12.09
N GLU A 467 -62.84 -10.16 12.96
CA GLU A 467 -63.66 -9.54 14.01
C GLU A 467 -64.13 -8.13 13.64
N GLU A 468 -63.32 -7.39 12.88
CA GLU A 468 -63.66 -6.05 12.40
C GLU A 468 -63.17 -5.87 10.97
N GLN A 469 -64.06 -5.40 10.10
CA GLN A 469 -63.74 -4.97 8.75
C GLN A 469 -64.32 -3.57 8.54
N ASN A 470 -63.45 -2.56 8.57
CA ASN A 470 -63.87 -1.20 8.29
C ASN A 470 -63.82 -0.97 6.79
N ILE A 471 -64.95 -1.14 6.11
CA ILE A 471 -65.16 -0.68 4.74
C ILE A 471 -65.69 0.76 4.84
N LYS A 472 -64.83 1.75 4.63
CA LYS A 472 -65.29 3.13 4.42
C LYS A 472 -65.02 3.51 2.98
N ILE A 473 -66.03 3.28 2.14
CA ILE A 473 -66.12 3.81 0.79
C ILE A 473 -66.32 5.32 0.94
N ASP A 474 -65.46 6.11 0.31
CA ASP A 474 -65.68 7.54 0.15
C ASP A 474 -67.06 7.76 -0.51
N THR A 475 -67.93 8.50 0.16
CA THR A 475 -69.29 8.79 -0.30
C THR A 475 -69.34 10.00 -1.23
N HIS A 476 -68.20 10.47 -1.78
CA HIS A 476 -68.15 11.61 -2.71
C HIS A 476 -67.60 11.28 -4.11
N ARG A 477 -68.01 10.15 -4.69
CA ARG A 477 -67.88 9.91 -6.15
C ARG A 477 -69.17 9.39 -6.79
N TYR A 478 -70.26 10.11 -6.59
CA TYR A 478 -71.41 10.16 -7.52
C TYR A 478 -72.12 11.51 -7.36
N THR A 479 -71.57 12.55 -7.99
CA THR A 479 -72.29 13.71 -8.54
C THR A 479 -71.44 14.33 -9.63
#